data_AF-R7C9B5-F1
#
_entry.id   AF-R7C9B5-F1
#
_cell.length_a   1.000
_cell.length_b   1.000
_cell.length_c   1.000
_cell.angle_alpha   90.00
_cell.angle_beta   90.00
_cell.angle_gamma   90.00
#
_symmetry.space_group_name_H-M   'P 1'
#
loop_
_entity.id
_entity.type
_entity.pdbx_description
1 polymer ?
#
loop_
_entity_poly.entity_id
_entity_poly.type
_entity_poly.pdbx_seq_one_letter_code
_entity_poly.pdbx_strand_id
1 'polypeptide(L)'
;MKKNKTKNPLIKRVPRELKGDWSKYLLVSLFMIFVIGCIAGMYVANESMLTAATENTKKSICEDGHFELSKKAKKGTFDSLSATIYEDFYYNLNEDKDGDGKKEGTIRVFQKNDEVNLASVLDGKLPENKNEIAIDRMHADNAGIKVGDTISAGGEKYEVSGLIAYVNYATLHEKSTDLMFDAITFDVAMVTKEGWERLNGACHYNYAWRYDKRPADDVDEKEMSDDFLDDLYKEVITSGNQVEDYTPAYANPAITFATDDMGSDLAMGGVILDVLIVIIAFIFAVTISNTVKKESMTVGTLRASGYTKGELVRHYLAAPVIVTFVSAIIGNILGYTVFKELIVYMYYSNYSLPTYVTLWNPDAFIKTTIIPVVLMFVINLLVLIRMLRHTPLQFLRCDLKKNKRKKAMRLPRWNFLSRFRLRIIF
;
A
#
# COMPACT_ATOMS: atom_id res chain seq x y z
N MET A 1 56.67 -11.56 -13.69
CA MET A 1 55.66 -12.30 -14.49
C MET A 1 54.28 -12.18 -13.84
N LYS A 2 53.39 -11.34 -14.38
CA LYS A 2 51.97 -11.36 -13.98
C LYS A 2 51.37 -12.68 -14.48
N LYS A 3 51.08 -13.62 -13.59
CA LYS A 3 50.28 -14.82 -13.93
C LYS A 3 48.95 -14.32 -14.49
N ASN A 4 48.77 -14.41 -15.81
CA ASN A 4 47.46 -14.35 -16.42
C ASN A 4 46.63 -15.46 -15.75
N LYS A 5 45.72 -15.09 -14.84
CA LYS A 5 44.74 -16.02 -14.28
C LYS A 5 44.01 -16.62 -15.47
N THR A 6 44.28 -17.89 -15.76
CA THR A 6 43.52 -18.67 -16.72
C THR A 6 42.05 -18.55 -16.32
N LYS A 7 41.27 -17.79 -17.10
CA LYS A 7 39.85 -17.55 -16.82
C LYS A 7 39.16 -18.92 -16.76
N ASN A 8 38.49 -19.21 -15.65
CA ASN A 8 37.79 -20.49 -15.45
C ASN A 8 36.89 -20.76 -16.67
N PRO A 9 37.12 -21.85 -17.43
CA PRO A 9 36.40 -22.12 -18.67
C PRO A 9 34.89 -22.31 -18.44
N LEU A 10 34.46 -22.64 -17.22
CA LEU A 10 33.04 -22.74 -16.84
C LEU A 10 32.30 -21.41 -17.00
N ILE A 11 32.95 -20.28 -16.65
CA ILE A 11 32.33 -18.94 -16.77
C ILE A 11 32.00 -18.61 -18.23
N LYS A 12 32.80 -19.10 -19.19
CA LYS A 12 32.54 -18.89 -20.63
C LYS A 12 31.35 -19.71 -21.15
N ARG A 13 30.84 -20.66 -20.36
CA ARG A 13 29.71 -21.53 -20.72
C ARG A 13 28.36 -20.90 -20.31
N VAL A 14 28.33 -20.07 -19.27
CA VAL A 14 27.11 -19.40 -18.76
C VAL A 14 26.32 -18.67 -19.86
N PRO A 15 26.92 -17.84 -20.73
CA PRO A 15 26.16 -17.17 -21.79
C PRO A 15 25.56 -18.13 -22.82
N ARG A 16 26.22 -19.26 -23.09
CA ARG A 16 25.72 -20.28 -24.03
C ARG A 16 24.57 -21.07 -23.43
N GLU A 17 24.63 -21.34 -22.12
CA GLU A 17 23.54 -22.00 -21.39
C GLU A 17 22.31 -21.09 -21.30
N LEU A 18 22.48 -19.80 -21.02
CA LEU A 18 21.40 -18.82 -21.07
C LEU A 18 20.75 -18.76 -22.46
N LYS A 19 21.54 -18.84 -23.54
CA LYS A 19 21.01 -18.88 -24.92
C LYS A 19 20.29 -20.19 -25.24
N GLY A 20 20.78 -21.32 -24.73
CA GLY A 20 20.20 -22.65 -24.99
C GLY A 20 18.82 -22.86 -24.36
N ASP A 21 18.60 -22.32 -23.15
CA ASP A 21 17.34 -22.40 -22.39
C ASP A 21 16.64 -21.04 -22.27
N TRP A 22 16.85 -20.13 -23.23
CA TRP A 22 16.48 -18.71 -23.13
C TRP A 22 14.99 -18.48 -22.82
N SER A 23 14.09 -19.30 -23.37
CA SER A 23 12.64 -19.15 -23.19
C SER A 23 12.21 -19.30 -21.72
N LYS A 24 12.87 -20.20 -20.98
CA LYS A 24 12.59 -20.42 -19.56
C LYS A 24 13.06 -19.25 -18.71
N TYR A 25 14.29 -18.80 -18.97
CA TYR A 25 14.87 -17.66 -18.24
C TYR A 25 14.13 -16.37 -18.54
N LEU A 26 13.70 -16.17 -19.79
CA LEU A 26 12.92 -15.00 -20.18
C LEU A 26 11.56 -14.98 -19.49
N LEU A 27 10.82 -16.09 -19.48
CA LEU A 27 9.51 -16.14 -18.84
C LEU A 27 9.59 -15.79 -17.34
N VAL A 28 10.56 -16.38 -16.63
CA VAL A 28 10.78 -16.09 -15.21
C VAL A 28 11.27 -14.65 -14.99
N SER A 29 12.11 -14.14 -15.89
CA SER A 29 12.59 -12.76 -15.85
C SER A 29 11.46 -11.76 -16.04
N LEU A 30 10.60 -11.93 -17.04
CA LEU A 30 9.45 -11.06 -17.29
C LEU A 30 8.49 -11.05 -16.10
N PHE A 31 8.21 -12.23 -15.53
CA PHE A 31 7.38 -12.33 -14.35
C PHE A 31 8.00 -11.61 -13.15
N MET A 32 9.31 -11.78 -12.90
CA MET A 32 10.00 -11.03 -11.84
C MET A 32 10.02 -9.52 -12.10
N ILE A 33 10.28 -9.08 -13.33
CA ILE A 33 10.28 -7.66 -13.71
C ILE A 33 8.91 -7.05 -13.38
N PHE A 34 7.83 -7.73 -13.76
CA PHE A 34 6.48 -7.27 -13.47
C PHE A 34 6.21 -7.19 -11.96
N VAL A 35 6.45 -8.27 -11.22
CA VAL A 35 6.19 -8.32 -9.78
C VAL A 35 7.03 -7.28 -9.02
N ILE A 36 8.34 -7.22 -9.30
CA ILE A 36 9.24 -6.24 -8.68
C ILE A 36 8.84 -4.82 -9.08
N GLY A 37 8.47 -4.60 -10.34
CA GLY A 37 8.06 -3.28 -10.82
C GLY A 37 6.77 -2.79 -10.18
N CYS A 38 5.72 -3.62 -10.14
CA CYS A 38 4.47 -3.27 -9.47
C CYS A 38 4.70 -2.94 -8.00
N ILE A 39 5.43 -3.80 -7.27
CA ILE A 39 5.64 -3.61 -5.83
C ILE A 39 6.59 -2.43 -5.56
N ALA A 40 7.64 -2.23 -6.35
CA ALA A 40 8.50 -1.05 -6.23
C ALA A 40 7.71 0.24 -6.51
N GLY A 41 6.89 0.26 -7.56
CA GLY A 41 6.01 1.40 -7.87
C GLY A 41 5.02 1.68 -6.74
N MET A 42 4.46 0.63 -6.14
CA MET A 42 3.58 0.72 -4.98
C MET A 42 4.29 1.34 -3.77
N TYR A 43 5.48 0.85 -3.39
CA TYR A 43 6.26 1.43 -2.28
C TYR A 43 6.59 2.91 -2.50
N VAL A 44 7.01 3.28 -3.71
CA VAL A 44 7.39 4.66 -4.06
C VAL A 44 6.18 5.58 -4.03
N ALA A 45 5.09 5.19 -4.70
CA ALA A 45 3.85 5.95 -4.73
C ALA A 45 3.30 6.16 -3.33
N ASN A 46 3.15 5.05 -2.59
CA ASN A 46 2.46 5.04 -1.32
C ASN A 46 3.25 5.79 -0.24
N GLU A 47 4.57 5.60 -0.11
CA GLU A 47 5.38 6.40 0.83
C GLU A 47 5.35 7.89 0.48
N SER A 48 5.43 8.24 -0.81
CA SER A 48 5.38 9.63 -1.24
C SER A 48 4.02 10.28 -0.89
N MET A 49 2.93 9.56 -1.10
CA MET A 49 1.57 10.02 -0.85
C MET A 49 1.23 10.05 0.66
N LEU A 50 1.66 9.06 1.43
CA LEU A 50 1.53 9.06 2.90
C LEU A 50 2.32 10.20 3.52
N THR A 51 3.52 10.50 2.99
CA THR A 51 4.31 11.64 3.45
C THR A 51 3.57 12.94 3.16
N ALA A 52 3.04 13.11 1.94
CA ALA A 52 2.26 14.29 1.58
C ALA A 52 0.99 14.44 2.43
N ALA A 53 0.26 13.36 2.69
CA ALA A 53 -0.91 13.36 3.57
C ALA A 53 -0.53 13.76 5.00
N THR A 54 0.54 13.18 5.55
CA THR A 54 1.05 13.47 6.90
C THR A 54 1.57 14.91 7.04
N GLU A 55 2.22 15.44 6.02
CA GLU A 55 2.64 16.85 6.00
C GLU A 55 1.43 17.78 5.89
N ASN A 56 0.41 17.38 5.12
CA ASN A 56 -0.83 18.13 4.97
C ASN A 56 -1.62 18.19 6.28
N THR A 57 -1.64 17.15 7.12
CA THR A 57 -2.32 17.22 8.43
C THR A 57 -1.76 18.33 9.32
N LYS A 58 -0.45 18.60 9.23
CA LYS A 58 0.19 19.70 9.96
C LYS A 58 -0.05 21.05 9.27
N LYS A 59 0.18 21.12 7.95
CA LYS A 59 0.07 22.36 7.17
C LYS A 59 -1.36 22.92 7.15
N SER A 60 -2.33 22.02 7.09
CA SER A 60 -3.76 22.34 6.98
C SER A 60 -4.48 22.25 8.33
N ILE A 61 -3.73 22.11 9.42
CA ILE A 61 -4.25 22.20 10.80
C ILE A 61 -5.42 21.21 11.00
N CYS A 62 -5.17 19.93 10.73
CA CYS A 62 -6.16 18.87 10.97
C CYS A 62 -6.54 18.83 12.46
N GLU A 63 -7.83 18.71 12.71
CA GLU A 63 -8.40 18.51 14.04
C GLU A 63 -7.84 17.27 14.76
N ASP A 64 -7.85 17.32 16.11
CA ASP A 64 -7.67 16.15 16.97
C ASP A 64 -9.01 15.41 17.21
N GLY A 65 -10.11 16.02 16.75
CA GLY A 65 -11.44 15.44 16.63
C GLY A 65 -12.51 16.54 16.59
N HIS A 66 -13.78 16.14 16.52
CA HIS A 66 -14.91 17.06 16.58
C HIS A 66 -16.08 16.54 17.42
N PHE A 67 -16.90 17.48 17.89
CA PHE A 67 -18.16 17.19 18.57
C PHE A 67 -19.27 18.11 18.08
N GLU A 68 -20.50 17.60 18.10
CA GLU A 68 -21.70 18.36 17.72
C GLU A 68 -22.57 18.64 18.94
N LEU A 69 -23.10 19.86 19.03
CA LEU A 69 -24.02 20.26 20.09
C LEU A 69 -25.43 20.52 19.55
N SER A 70 -26.44 20.27 20.40
CA SER A 70 -27.85 20.51 20.06
C SER A 70 -28.16 21.99 19.72
N LYS A 71 -27.35 22.92 20.25
CA LYS A 71 -27.48 24.38 20.08
C LYS A 71 -26.09 25.02 20.01
N LYS A 72 -26.00 26.21 19.41
CA LYS A 72 -24.79 27.02 19.43
C LYS A 72 -24.34 27.30 20.88
N ALA A 73 -23.05 27.05 21.16
CA ALA A 73 -22.45 27.31 22.45
C ALA A 73 -22.37 28.81 22.73
N LYS A 74 -22.37 29.18 24.02
CA LYS A 74 -22.14 30.57 24.42
C LYS A 74 -20.64 30.84 24.42
N LYS A 75 -20.27 32.10 24.20
CA LYS A 75 -18.87 32.51 24.31
C LYS A 75 -18.36 32.22 25.73
N GLY A 76 -17.20 31.56 25.83
CA GLY A 76 -16.57 31.18 27.09
C GLY A 76 -16.99 29.82 27.64
N THR A 77 -17.86 29.06 26.95
CA THR A 77 -18.27 27.71 27.41
C THR A 77 -17.10 26.73 27.50
N PHE A 78 -16.04 26.91 26.72
CA PHE A 78 -14.95 25.95 26.62
C PHE A 78 -13.62 26.45 27.23
N ASP A 79 -13.63 27.59 27.94
CA ASP A 79 -12.40 28.24 28.43
C ASP A 79 -11.62 27.40 29.47
N SER A 80 -12.27 26.40 30.07
CA SER A 80 -11.67 25.46 31.04
C SER A 80 -11.09 24.20 30.38
N LEU A 81 -11.41 23.92 29.11
CA LEU A 81 -10.92 22.73 28.43
C LEU A 81 -9.45 22.89 28.07
N SER A 82 -8.68 21.80 28.19
CA SER A 82 -7.25 21.75 27.81
C SER A 82 -7.06 21.55 26.30
N ALA A 83 -7.84 22.27 25.50
CA ALA A 83 -7.82 22.23 24.04
C ALA A 83 -8.33 23.54 23.47
N THR A 84 -7.82 23.91 22.30
CA THR A 84 -8.36 25.01 21.52
C THR A 84 -9.56 24.51 20.70
N ILE A 85 -10.71 25.16 20.86
CA ILE A 85 -11.96 24.81 20.18
C ILE A 85 -12.26 25.80 19.06
N TYR A 86 -12.63 25.29 17.89
CA TYR A 86 -12.96 26.07 16.69
C TYR A 86 -14.42 25.84 16.30
N GLU A 87 -15.11 26.90 15.87
CA GLU A 87 -16.43 26.77 15.24
C GLU A 87 -16.24 26.23 13.82
N ASP A 88 -16.66 24.98 13.57
CA ASP A 88 -16.57 24.33 12.24
C ASP A 88 -17.95 23.86 11.80
N PHE A 89 -18.88 24.82 11.77
CA PHE A 89 -20.29 24.59 11.47
C PHE A 89 -20.49 24.21 10.01
N TYR A 90 -21.46 23.33 9.78
CA TYR A 90 -21.82 22.92 8.43
C TYR A 90 -23.34 22.84 8.23
N TYR A 91 -23.75 22.86 6.97
CA TYR A 91 -25.09 22.47 6.55
C TYR A 91 -25.01 21.22 5.69
N ASN A 92 -25.88 20.23 5.95
CA ASN A 92 -26.16 19.17 4.99
C ASN A 92 -27.36 19.59 4.14
N LEU A 93 -27.13 19.83 2.85
CA LEU A 93 -28.12 20.36 1.93
C LEU A 93 -28.38 19.39 0.77
N ASN A 94 -29.50 19.58 0.08
CA ASN A 94 -29.74 18.88 -1.18
C ASN A 94 -28.83 19.46 -2.25
N GLU A 95 -28.09 18.59 -2.90
CA GLU A 95 -27.30 18.90 -4.08
C GLU A 95 -28.12 18.66 -5.34
N ASP A 96 -28.07 19.62 -6.25
CA ASP A 96 -28.67 19.60 -7.59
C ASP A 96 -27.59 20.07 -8.58
N LYS A 97 -27.00 19.13 -9.33
CA LYS A 97 -25.76 19.34 -10.10
C LYS A 97 -26.06 19.89 -11.49
N ASP A 98 -27.24 19.59 -12.05
CA ASP A 98 -27.67 20.06 -13.38
C ASP A 98 -28.68 21.21 -13.33
N GLY A 99 -29.16 21.56 -12.13
CA GLY A 99 -30.09 22.67 -11.91
C GLY A 99 -31.52 22.35 -12.34
N ASP A 100 -31.88 21.06 -12.48
CA ASP A 100 -33.22 20.62 -12.87
C ASP A 100 -34.24 20.65 -11.70
N GLY A 101 -33.76 20.96 -10.48
CA GLY A 101 -34.55 21.04 -9.26
C GLY A 101 -34.76 19.70 -8.55
N LYS A 102 -34.11 18.61 -8.99
CA LYS A 102 -34.14 17.32 -8.30
C LYS A 102 -32.91 17.15 -7.41
N LYS A 103 -33.12 16.42 -6.31
CA LYS A 103 -32.02 15.99 -5.44
C LYS A 103 -31.24 14.87 -6.11
N GLU A 104 -29.94 15.06 -6.27
CA GLU A 104 -29.01 14.06 -6.79
C GLU A 104 -28.03 13.57 -5.72
N GLY A 105 -27.77 14.39 -4.70
CA GLY A 105 -26.87 14.09 -3.61
C GLY A 105 -27.11 14.94 -2.36
N THR A 106 -26.28 14.72 -1.35
CA THR A 106 -26.15 15.57 -0.17
C THR A 106 -24.83 16.31 -0.26
N ILE A 107 -24.87 17.64 -0.17
CA ILE A 107 -23.67 18.49 -0.12
C ILE A 107 -23.51 19.05 1.30
N ARG A 108 -22.39 18.73 1.94
CA ARG A 108 -21.98 19.31 3.22
C ARG A 108 -21.21 20.59 2.97
N VAL A 109 -21.83 21.73 3.23
CA VAL A 109 -21.20 23.04 3.01
C VAL A 109 -20.66 23.55 4.33
N PHE A 110 -19.37 23.92 4.33
CA PHE A 110 -18.68 24.62 5.42
C PHE A 110 -18.48 26.09 5.07
N GLN A 111 -18.38 26.94 6.10
CA GLN A 111 -17.90 28.30 5.92
C GLN A 111 -16.37 28.29 5.81
N LYS A 112 -15.83 28.96 4.79
CA LYS A 112 -14.37 29.15 4.66
C LYS A 112 -13.79 29.76 5.94
N ASN A 113 -12.75 29.12 6.46
CA ASN A 113 -11.98 29.55 7.62
C ASN A 113 -10.47 29.45 7.32
N ASP A 114 -9.64 30.07 8.18
CA ASP A 114 -8.18 30.07 8.08
C ASP A 114 -7.51 29.46 9.33
N GLU A 115 -8.28 28.75 10.17
CA GLU A 115 -7.87 28.36 11.53
C GLU A 115 -7.75 26.84 11.74
N VAL A 116 -8.63 26.04 11.13
CA VAL A 116 -8.68 24.58 11.33
C VAL A 116 -9.23 23.88 10.08
N ASN A 117 -8.86 22.61 9.89
CA ASN A 117 -9.41 21.75 8.83
C ASN A 117 -9.31 22.40 7.44
N LEU A 118 -8.15 22.99 7.12
CA LEU A 118 -7.97 23.69 5.85
C LEU A 118 -7.98 22.70 4.67
N ALA A 119 -8.39 23.20 3.51
CA ALA A 119 -8.42 22.42 2.29
C ALA A 119 -7.22 22.72 1.39
N SER A 120 -6.70 21.69 0.73
CA SER A 120 -5.76 21.84 -0.38
C SER A 120 -6.52 22.11 -1.68
N VAL A 121 -6.12 23.16 -2.41
CA VAL A 121 -6.65 23.44 -3.75
C VAL A 121 -5.95 22.54 -4.76
N LEU A 122 -6.73 21.76 -5.52
CA LEU A 122 -6.23 20.85 -6.55
C LEU A 122 -6.44 21.42 -7.96
N ASP A 123 -7.55 22.15 -8.16
CA ASP A 123 -7.83 22.91 -9.38
C ASP A 123 -8.62 24.19 -9.04
N GLY A 124 -8.48 25.23 -9.86
CA GLY A 124 -9.14 26.53 -9.64
C GLY A 124 -8.61 27.31 -8.44
N LYS A 125 -9.52 27.89 -7.65
CA LYS A 125 -9.21 28.73 -6.48
C LYS A 125 -10.26 28.54 -5.36
N LEU A 126 -9.90 28.94 -4.14
CA LEU A 126 -10.89 29.04 -3.05
C LEU A 126 -11.93 30.13 -3.37
N PRO A 127 -13.17 30.03 -2.86
CA PRO A 127 -14.19 31.03 -3.12
C PRO A 127 -13.80 32.39 -2.50
N GLU A 128 -14.06 33.45 -3.25
CA GLU A 128 -13.74 34.85 -2.95
C GLU A 128 -14.99 35.74 -2.88
N ASN A 129 -16.10 35.34 -3.51
CA ASN A 129 -17.36 36.06 -3.45
C ASN A 129 -18.55 35.17 -3.05
N LYS A 130 -19.71 35.79 -2.82
CA LYS A 130 -20.91 35.08 -2.34
C LYS A 130 -21.37 33.96 -3.26
N ASN A 131 -21.22 34.10 -4.58
CA ASN A 131 -21.75 33.15 -5.57
C ASN A 131 -20.77 32.03 -5.91
N GLU A 132 -19.58 31.99 -5.31
CA GLU A 132 -18.58 30.96 -5.56
C GLU A 132 -18.65 29.86 -4.49
N ILE A 133 -18.50 28.61 -4.93
CA ILE A 133 -18.35 27.43 -4.09
C ILE A 133 -17.08 26.68 -4.52
N ALA A 134 -16.39 26.02 -3.60
CA ALA A 134 -15.40 25.00 -3.95
C ALA A 134 -15.86 23.66 -3.39
N ILE A 135 -15.72 22.60 -4.18
CA ILE A 135 -16.27 21.26 -3.90
C ILE A 135 -15.19 20.20 -3.87
N ASP A 136 -15.48 19.03 -3.31
CA ASP A 136 -14.51 17.95 -3.24
C ASP A 136 -14.16 17.46 -4.65
N ARG A 137 -12.87 17.35 -4.92
CA ARG A 137 -12.38 16.94 -6.24
C ARG A 137 -12.84 15.54 -6.63
N MET A 138 -12.93 14.62 -5.66
CA MET A 138 -13.32 13.23 -5.94
C MET A 138 -14.80 13.15 -6.28
N HIS A 139 -15.64 13.88 -5.56
CA HIS A 139 -17.05 14.03 -5.89
C HIS A 139 -17.22 14.63 -7.30
N ALA A 140 -16.52 15.73 -7.57
CA ALA A 140 -16.57 16.43 -8.85
C ALA A 140 -16.21 15.51 -10.03
N ASP A 141 -15.14 14.72 -9.91
CA ASP A 141 -14.73 13.76 -10.94
C ASP A 141 -15.81 12.69 -11.21
N ASN A 142 -16.46 12.17 -10.16
CA ASN A 142 -17.52 11.16 -10.29
C ASN A 142 -18.82 11.73 -10.88
N ALA A 143 -19.13 12.98 -10.56
CA ALA A 143 -20.30 13.69 -11.08
C ALA A 143 -20.07 14.37 -12.44
N GLY A 144 -18.81 14.47 -12.89
CA GLY A 144 -18.45 15.17 -14.13
C GLY A 144 -18.50 16.70 -14.02
N ILE A 145 -18.43 17.25 -12.80
CA ILE A 145 -18.44 18.69 -12.53
C ILE A 145 -17.02 19.25 -12.68
N LYS A 146 -16.89 20.44 -13.27
CA LYS A 146 -15.62 21.14 -13.46
C LYS A 146 -15.67 22.55 -12.90
N VAL A 147 -14.48 23.12 -12.69
CA VAL A 147 -14.36 24.55 -12.38
C VAL A 147 -15.02 25.39 -13.47
N GLY A 148 -15.86 26.33 -13.07
CA GLY A 148 -16.70 27.18 -13.93
C GLY A 148 -18.12 26.65 -14.15
N ASP A 149 -18.43 25.41 -13.78
CA ASP A 149 -19.80 24.90 -13.84
C ASP A 149 -20.66 25.52 -12.73
N THR A 150 -21.99 25.42 -12.87
CA THR A 150 -22.94 25.92 -11.86
C THR A 150 -23.65 24.75 -11.22
N ILE A 151 -23.64 24.71 -9.88
CA ILE A 151 -24.38 23.73 -9.08
C ILE A 151 -25.33 24.46 -8.10
N SER A 152 -26.26 23.72 -7.52
CA SER A 152 -27.19 24.22 -6.52
C SER A 152 -27.02 23.46 -5.20
N ALA A 153 -26.86 24.21 -4.11
CA ALA A 153 -26.78 23.69 -2.75
C ALA A 153 -27.94 24.25 -1.93
N GLY A 154 -28.92 23.40 -1.59
CA GLY A 154 -30.10 23.83 -0.83
C GLY A 154 -31.00 24.81 -1.58
N GLY A 155 -30.98 24.78 -2.93
CA GLY A 155 -31.74 25.68 -3.80
C GLY A 155 -31.00 26.99 -4.14
N GLU A 156 -29.86 27.25 -3.51
CA GLU A 156 -28.99 28.38 -3.82
C GLU A 156 -27.98 28.01 -4.89
N LYS A 157 -27.89 28.82 -5.96
CA LYS A 157 -26.97 28.57 -7.08
C LYS A 157 -25.57 29.13 -6.80
N TYR A 158 -24.56 28.35 -7.14
CA TYR A 158 -23.15 28.72 -7.03
C TYR A 158 -22.36 28.32 -8.27
N GLU A 159 -21.37 29.13 -8.63
CA GLU A 159 -20.34 28.78 -9.60
C GLU A 159 -19.21 28.03 -8.89
N VAL A 160 -18.80 26.89 -9.44
CA VAL A 160 -17.70 26.07 -8.92
C VAL A 160 -16.38 26.79 -9.21
N SER A 161 -15.82 27.41 -8.18
CA SER A 161 -14.58 28.19 -8.24
C SER A 161 -13.31 27.35 -8.12
N GLY A 162 -13.40 26.16 -7.52
CA GLY A 162 -12.26 25.28 -7.32
C GLY A 162 -12.64 23.87 -6.89
N LEU A 163 -11.72 22.95 -7.13
CA LEU A 163 -11.77 21.57 -6.66
C LEU A 163 -10.76 21.40 -5.55
N ILE A 164 -11.21 20.92 -4.40
CA ILE A 164 -10.45 20.90 -3.16
C ILE A 164 -10.37 19.49 -2.56
N ALA A 165 -9.43 19.31 -1.64
CA ALA A 165 -9.34 18.16 -0.75
C ALA A 165 -9.20 18.66 0.69
N TYR A 166 -10.24 18.44 1.50
CA TYR A 166 -10.24 18.78 2.92
C TYR A 166 -9.32 17.84 3.69
N VAL A 167 -8.54 18.40 4.63
CA VAL A 167 -7.61 17.59 5.43
C VAL A 167 -8.32 16.57 6.31
N ASN A 168 -9.55 16.88 6.74
CA ASN A 168 -10.38 16.01 7.57
C ASN A 168 -11.37 15.13 6.76
N TYR A 169 -11.30 15.18 5.43
CA TYR A 169 -12.11 14.37 4.50
C TYR A 169 -11.22 13.75 3.41
N ALA A 170 -10.23 12.96 3.83
CA ALA A 170 -9.47 12.12 2.90
C ALA A 170 -10.37 11.08 2.21
N THR A 171 -11.46 10.70 2.87
CA THR A 171 -12.57 9.92 2.29
C THR A 171 -13.91 10.57 2.60
N LEU A 172 -14.85 10.48 1.65
CA LEU A 172 -16.17 11.12 1.75
C LEU A 172 -17.16 10.26 2.56
N HIS A 173 -16.86 10.05 3.85
CA HIS A 173 -17.81 9.48 4.80
C HIS A 173 -18.77 10.58 5.26
N GLU A 174 -20.08 10.41 5.02
CA GLU A 174 -21.06 11.38 5.52
C GLU A 174 -21.13 11.36 7.05
N LYS A 175 -21.04 10.15 7.65
CA LYS A 175 -21.00 9.93 9.09
C LYS A 175 -19.82 9.07 9.48
N SER A 176 -19.29 9.31 10.69
CA SER A 176 -18.20 8.50 11.27
C SER A 176 -18.58 7.04 11.51
N THR A 177 -19.89 6.74 11.57
CA THR A 177 -20.43 5.38 11.76
C THR A 177 -20.71 4.65 10.44
N ASP A 178 -20.54 5.30 9.29
CA ASP A 178 -20.76 4.67 8.00
C ASP A 178 -19.66 3.62 7.73
N LEU A 179 -20.07 2.45 7.25
CA LEU A 179 -19.13 1.37 6.93
C LEU A 179 -18.31 1.64 5.67
N MET A 180 -18.82 2.47 4.76
CA MET A 180 -18.23 2.80 3.47
C MET A 180 -18.47 4.28 3.18
N PHE A 181 -17.51 4.94 2.55
CA PHE A 181 -17.68 6.29 2.03
C PHE A 181 -18.52 6.29 0.75
N ASP A 182 -19.18 7.42 0.49
CA ASP A 182 -19.92 7.66 -0.75
C ASP A 182 -19.38 8.93 -1.40
N ALA A 183 -18.77 8.77 -2.56
CA ALA A 183 -18.26 9.90 -3.32
C ALA A 183 -19.02 10.17 -4.62
N ILE A 184 -20.16 9.51 -4.78
CA ILE A 184 -21.07 9.69 -5.90
C ILE A 184 -22.20 10.61 -5.47
N THR A 185 -22.75 10.39 -4.27
CA THR A 185 -23.93 11.12 -3.77
C THR A 185 -23.67 11.98 -2.54
N PHE A 186 -22.47 11.95 -1.96
CA PHE A 186 -22.07 12.87 -0.90
C PHE A 186 -20.89 13.74 -1.35
N ASP A 187 -21.01 15.06 -1.14
CA ASP A 187 -20.00 16.07 -1.44
C ASP A 187 -19.67 16.89 -0.20
N VAL A 188 -18.45 17.41 -0.15
CA VAL A 188 -17.99 18.33 0.88
C VAL A 188 -17.48 19.60 0.22
N ALA A 189 -18.04 20.73 0.64
CA ALA A 189 -17.85 21.99 -0.04
C ALA A 189 -17.55 23.14 0.93
N MET A 190 -17.06 24.25 0.37
CA MET A 190 -16.85 25.48 1.09
C MET A 190 -17.38 26.69 0.34
N VAL A 191 -17.87 27.67 1.10
CA VAL A 191 -18.33 28.96 0.58
C VAL A 191 -17.74 30.10 1.41
N THR A 192 -17.77 31.32 0.86
CA THR A 192 -17.48 32.54 1.64
C THR A 192 -18.52 32.76 2.73
N LYS A 193 -18.23 33.64 3.69
CA LYS A 193 -19.20 34.03 4.72
C LYS A 193 -20.49 34.59 4.12
N GLU A 194 -20.39 35.42 3.09
CA GLU A 194 -21.54 35.98 2.38
C GLU A 194 -22.30 34.91 1.58
N GLY A 195 -21.60 33.87 1.11
CA GLY A 195 -22.20 32.69 0.49
C GLY A 195 -22.95 31.83 1.50
N TRP A 196 -22.37 31.64 2.68
CA TRP A 196 -22.93 30.91 3.82
C TRP A 196 -24.24 31.52 4.32
N GLU A 197 -24.29 32.84 4.46
CA GLU A 197 -25.48 33.57 4.93
C GLU A 197 -26.71 33.43 4.02
N ARG A 198 -26.54 32.95 2.78
CA ARG A 198 -27.66 32.64 1.87
C ARG A 198 -28.26 31.27 2.11
N LEU A 199 -27.51 30.35 2.70
CA LEU A 199 -27.95 28.98 2.90
C LEU A 199 -29.10 28.94 3.91
N ASN A 200 -30.06 28.06 3.64
CA ASN A 200 -31.19 27.84 4.53
C ASN A 200 -31.29 26.36 4.86
N GLY A 201 -31.45 26.04 6.14
CA GLY A 201 -31.46 24.66 6.64
C GLY A 201 -31.19 24.58 8.13
N ALA A 202 -31.14 23.36 8.65
CA ALA A 202 -30.68 23.10 10.01
C ALA A 202 -29.15 23.19 10.03
N CYS A 203 -28.61 24.18 10.74
CA CYS A 203 -27.18 24.30 10.95
C CYS A 203 -26.73 23.24 11.96
N HIS A 204 -25.69 22.49 11.61
CA HIS A 204 -25.02 21.58 12.53
C HIS A 204 -23.98 22.37 13.32
N TYR A 205 -24.16 22.46 14.64
CA TYR A 205 -23.25 23.18 15.53
C TYR A 205 -22.07 22.28 15.90
N ASN A 206 -21.23 22.02 14.91
CA ASN A 206 -20.02 21.22 15.02
C ASN A 206 -18.82 22.07 15.49
N TYR A 207 -18.00 21.49 16.35
CA TYR A 207 -16.82 22.12 16.89
C TYR A 207 -15.63 21.17 16.74
N ALA A 208 -14.62 21.62 16.01
CA ALA A 208 -13.34 20.93 15.95
C ALA A 208 -12.49 21.32 17.16
N TRP A 209 -11.76 20.37 17.75
CA TRP A 209 -10.79 20.68 18.79
C TRP A 209 -9.37 20.35 18.35
N ARG A 210 -8.42 21.04 18.96
CA ARG A 210 -7.01 20.68 18.92
C ARG A 210 -6.38 20.74 20.30
N TYR A 211 -5.62 19.70 20.64
CA TYR A 211 -4.94 19.67 21.93
C TYR A 211 -3.88 20.76 22.03
N ASP A 212 -3.81 21.43 23.17
CA ASP A 212 -2.76 22.41 23.46
C ASP A 212 -1.39 21.74 23.53
N LYS A 213 -1.36 20.52 24.06
CA LYS A 213 -0.21 19.61 24.06
C LYS A 213 -0.59 18.34 23.31
N ARG A 214 0.03 18.10 22.16
CA ARG A 214 -0.23 16.88 21.37
C ARG A 214 0.10 15.61 22.17
N PRO A 215 -0.67 14.52 21.96
CA PRO A 215 -0.39 13.23 22.57
C PRO A 215 0.99 12.69 22.15
N ALA A 216 1.61 11.92 23.04
CA ALA A 216 2.91 11.30 22.79
C ALA A 216 2.84 10.09 21.86
N ASP A 217 1.75 9.32 21.97
CA ASP A 217 1.47 8.10 21.20
C ASP A 217 -0.03 7.78 21.17
N ASP A 218 -0.42 6.74 20.45
CA ASP A 218 -1.81 6.31 20.27
C ASP A 218 -2.53 5.92 21.57
N VAL A 219 -1.79 5.54 22.62
CA VAL A 219 -2.37 5.19 23.92
C VAL A 219 -2.69 6.47 24.68
N ASP A 220 -1.73 7.40 24.72
CA ASP A 220 -1.91 8.75 25.30
C ASP A 220 -3.04 9.51 24.59
N GLU A 221 -3.16 9.40 23.27
CA GLU A 221 -4.26 10.03 22.50
C GLU A 221 -5.64 9.54 22.94
N LYS A 222 -5.79 8.23 23.20
CA LYS A 222 -7.06 7.66 23.66
C LYS A 222 -7.40 8.11 25.08
N GLU A 223 -6.41 8.06 25.98
CA GLU A 223 -6.59 8.55 27.36
C GLU A 223 -6.96 10.03 27.38
N MET A 224 -6.27 10.87 26.60
CA MET A 224 -6.58 12.28 26.46
C MET A 224 -7.95 12.56 25.83
N SER A 225 -8.41 11.72 24.91
CA SER A 225 -9.75 11.81 24.32
C SER A 225 -10.83 11.49 25.36
N ASP A 226 -10.64 10.43 26.14
CA ASP A 226 -11.59 10.04 27.19
C ASP A 226 -11.69 11.14 28.27
N ASP A 227 -10.55 11.68 28.72
CA ASP A 227 -10.50 12.79 29.68
C ASP A 227 -11.16 14.06 29.13
N PHE A 228 -10.90 14.39 27.85
CA PHE A 228 -11.51 15.54 27.18
C PHE A 228 -13.04 15.40 27.09
N LEU A 229 -13.54 14.21 26.75
CA LEU A 229 -14.97 13.94 26.68
C LEU A 229 -15.66 14.13 28.03
N ASP A 230 -15.05 13.64 29.12
CA ASP A 230 -15.55 13.80 30.48
C ASP A 230 -15.65 15.28 30.89
N ASP A 231 -14.63 16.09 30.55
CA ASP A 231 -14.63 17.53 30.84
C ASP A 231 -15.61 18.29 29.94
N LEU A 232 -15.69 17.94 28.66
CA LEU A 232 -16.67 18.48 27.71
C LEU A 232 -18.10 18.29 28.23
N TYR A 233 -18.45 17.08 28.69
CA TYR A 233 -19.78 16.81 29.23
C TYR A 233 -20.11 17.69 30.45
N LYS A 234 -19.16 17.93 31.35
CA LYS A 234 -19.36 18.80 32.53
C LYS A 234 -19.69 20.23 32.10
N GLU A 235 -18.95 20.78 31.15
CA GLU A 235 -19.14 22.16 30.67
C GLU A 235 -20.45 22.31 29.88
N VAL A 236 -20.71 21.37 28.95
CA VAL A 236 -21.90 21.38 28.10
C VAL A 236 -23.18 21.28 28.94
N ILE A 237 -23.23 20.37 29.91
CA ILE A 237 -24.39 20.23 30.81
C ILE A 237 -24.58 21.49 31.66
N THR A 238 -23.50 22.06 32.21
CA THR A 238 -23.56 23.29 33.02
C THR A 238 -24.09 24.48 32.22
N SER A 239 -23.81 24.51 30.91
CA SER A 239 -24.33 25.54 30.00
C SER A 239 -25.80 25.34 29.59
N GLY A 240 -26.41 24.20 29.94
CA GLY A 240 -27.76 23.81 29.54
C GLY A 240 -27.88 23.34 28.08
N ASN A 241 -26.81 22.75 27.54
CA ASN A 241 -26.72 22.21 26.19
C ASN A 241 -26.50 20.68 26.24
N GLN A 242 -26.44 20.03 25.07
CA GLN A 242 -26.28 18.58 24.93
C GLN A 242 -25.29 18.27 23.80
N VAL A 243 -24.44 17.27 24.04
CA VAL A 243 -23.55 16.68 23.02
C VAL A 243 -24.36 15.66 22.22
N GLU A 244 -24.45 15.85 20.92
CA GLU A 244 -25.17 14.99 19.97
C GLU A 244 -24.24 13.99 19.29
N ASP A 245 -23.00 14.41 19.02
CA ASP A 245 -21.96 13.57 18.43
C ASP A 245 -20.59 13.90 19.03
N TYR A 246 -19.71 12.91 19.08
CA TYR A 246 -18.32 13.03 19.50
C TYR A 246 -17.47 12.02 18.74
N THR A 247 -16.53 12.52 17.93
CA THR A 247 -15.66 11.69 17.11
C THR A 247 -14.21 12.19 17.22
N PRO A 248 -13.33 11.48 17.96
CA PRO A 248 -11.91 11.79 17.96
C PRO A 248 -11.25 11.43 16.63
N ALA A 249 -10.18 12.12 16.25
CA ALA A 249 -9.57 11.98 14.92
C ALA A 249 -9.10 10.55 14.62
N TYR A 250 -8.51 9.83 15.59
CA TYR A 250 -8.10 8.43 15.44
C TYR A 250 -9.27 7.48 15.16
N ALA A 251 -10.50 7.87 15.48
CA ALA A 251 -11.72 7.10 15.24
C ALA A 251 -12.53 7.65 14.05
N ASN A 252 -12.07 8.71 13.39
CA ASN A 252 -12.76 9.32 12.27
C ASN A 252 -12.33 8.67 10.94
N PRO A 253 -13.15 7.82 10.31
CA PRO A 253 -12.78 7.18 9.05
C PRO A 253 -12.60 8.19 7.90
N ALA A 254 -13.24 9.36 7.94
CA ALA A 254 -13.01 10.42 6.96
C ALA A 254 -11.53 10.87 6.94
N ILE A 255 -10.85 10.78 8.09
CA ILE A 255 -9.42 11.12 8.26
C ILE A 255 -8.53 9.89 8.05
N THR A 256 -8.81 8.79 8.74
CA THR A 256 -7.86 7.68 8.89
C THR A 256 -7.95 6.64 7.79
N PHE A 257 -9.12 6.46 7.15
CA PHE A 257 -9.35 5.32 6.24
C PHE A 257 -8.33 5.26 5.09
N ALA A 258 -8.08 6.40 4.42
CA ALA A 258 -7.17 6.43 3.29
C ALA A 258 -5.73 6.08 3.69
N THR A 259 -5.24 6.63 4.81
CA THR A 259 -3.87 6.36 5.28
C THR A 259 -3.72 4.93 5.82
N ASP A 260 -4.74 4.40 6.48
CA ASP A 260 -4.76 3.04 7.00
C ASP A 260 -4.81 2.01 5.86
N ASP A 261 -5.65 2.25 4.86
CA ASP A 261 -5.72 1.42 3.66
C ASP A 261 -4.39 1.40 2.91
N MET A 262 -3.80 2.58 2.67
CA MET A 262 -2.47 2.71 2.09
C MET A 262 -1.39 1.97 2.90
N GLY A 263 -1.42 2.06 4.24
CA GLY A 263 -0.49 1.34 5.11
C GLY A 263 -0.65 -0.18 5.03
N SER A 264 -1.90 -0.66 5.03
CA SER A 264 -2.25 -2.08 4.88
C SER A 264 -1.81 -2.63 3.53
N ASP A 265 -2.04 -1.87 2.47
CA ASP A 265 -1.60 -2.14 1.10
C ASP A 265 -0.09 -2.36 1.01
N LEU A 266 0.72 -1.48 1.61
CA LEU A 266 2.18 -1.62 1.66
C LEU A 266 2.63 -2.92 2.33
N ALA A 267 1.96 -3.30 3.42
CA ALA A 267 2.27 -4.51 4.16
C ALA A 267 1.91 -5.76 3.33
N MET A 268 0.70 -5.79 2.75
CA MET A 268 0.23 -6.88 1.92
C MET A 268 1.11 -7.07 0.67
N GLY A 269 1.46 -5.97 -0.03
CA GLY A 269 2.34 -6.00 -1.19
C GLY A 269 3.72 -6.59 -0.87
N GLY A 270 4.29 -6.24 0.29
CA GLY A 270 5.55 -6.82 0.78
C GLY A 270 5.47 -8.33 0.99
N VAL A 271 4.41 -8.82 1.65
CA VAL A 271 4.21 -10.26 1.88
C VAL A 271 4.02 -11.02 0.56
N ILE A 272 3.24 -10.48 -0.37
CA ILE A 272 3.03 -11.07 -1.69
C ILE A 272 4.37 -11.18 -2.44
N LEU A 273 5.19 -10.13 -2.41
CA LEU A 273 6.52 -10.15 -3.02
C LEU A 273 7.38 -11.27 -2.46
N ASP A 274 7.50 -11.38 -1.14
CA ASP A 274 8.33 -12.40 -0.49
C ASP A 274 7.89 -13.82 -0.87
N VAL A 275 6.59 -14.09 -0.86
CA VAL A 275 6.02 -15.39 -1.26
C VAL A 275 6.34 -15.70 -2.73
N LEU A 276 6.12 -14.75 -3.64
CA LEU A 276 6.39 -14.93 -5.07
C LEU A 276 7.88 -15.16 -5.35
N ILE A 277 8.76 -14.44 -4.66
CA ILE A 277 10.20 -14.63 -4.76
C ILE A 277 10.62 -16.02 -4.28
N VAL A 278 10.04 -16.52 -3.18
CA VAL A 278 10.32 -17.88 -2.69
C VAL A 278 9.88 -18.93 -3.72
N ILE A 279 8.71 -18.76 -4.34
CA ILE A 279 8.21 -19.63 -5.40
C ILE A 279 9.16 -19.63 -6.60
N ILE A 280 9.59 -18.45 -7.06
CA ILE A 280 10.52 -18.29 -8.19
C ILE A 280 11.88 -18.91 -7.86
N ALA A 281 12.40 -18.67 -6.65
CA ALA A 281 13.63 -19.26 -6.18
C ALA A 281 13.56 -20.79 -6.15
N PHE A 282 12.41 -21.36 -5.78
CA PHE A 282 12.16 -22.80 -5.83
C PHE A 282 12.09 -23.33 -7.26
N ILE A 283 11.42 -22.62 -8.18
CA ILE A 283 11.40 -22.97 -9.62
C ILE A 283 12.82 -23.03 -10.17
N PHE A 284 13.66 -22.04 -9.85
CA PHE A 284 15.07 -22.07 -10.22
C PHE A 284 15.80 -23.24 -9.58
N ALA A 285 15.57 -23.51 -8.30
CA ALA A 285 16.24 -24.60 -7.60
C ALA A 285 15.91 -25.97 -8.22
N VAL A 286 14.64 -26.19 -8.60
CA VAL A 286 14.19 -27.37 -9.34
C VAL A 286 14.82 -27.41 -10.74
N THR A 287 14.86 -26.28 -11.43
CA THR A 287 15.44 -26.16 -12.77
C THR A 287 16.92 -26.53 -12.77
N ILE A 288 17.70 -25.91 -11.88
CA ILE A 288 19.11 -26.24 -11.66
C ILE A 288 19.27 -27.71 -11.28
N SER A 289 18.39 -28.23 -10.41
CA SER A 289 18.42 -29.65 -10.02
C SER A 289 18.25 -30.59 -11.19
N ASN A 290 17.36 -30.26 -12.10
CA ASN A 290 17.15 -31.03 -13.31
C ASN A 290 18.32 -30.87 -14.29
N THR A 291 18.91 -29.67 -14.40
CA THR A 291 20.10 -29.43 -15.23
C THR A 291 21.30 -30.23 -14.73
N VAL A 292 21.60 -30.20 -13.43
CA VAL A 292 22.69 -30.98 -12.83
C VAL A 292 22.49 -32.48 -13.03
N LYS A 293 21.25 -32.98 -12.99
CA LYS A 293 20.95 -34.39 -13.30
C LYS A 293 21.15 -34.72 -14.78
N LYS A 294 20.68 -33.86 -15.69
CA LYS A 294 20.89 -34.03 -17.14
C LYS A 294 22.37 -34.02 -17.49
N GLU A 295 23.13 -33.15 -16.82
CA GLU A 295 24.58 -33.03 -16.99
C GLU A 295 25.38 -33.89 -16.00
N SER A 296 24.77 -34.91 -15.39
CA SER A 296 25.40 -35.71 -14.32
C SER A 296 26.75 -36.29 -14.75
N MET A 297 26.84 -36.85 -15.96
CA MET A 297 28.09 -37.36 -16.53
C MET A 297 29.16 -36.26 -16.64
N THR A 298 28.80 -35.10 -17.17
CA THR A 298 29.69 -33.94 -17.31
C THR A 298 30.20 -33.47 -15.94
N VAL A 299 29.32 -33.36 -14.95
CA VAL A 299 29.68 -33.01 -13.57
C VAL A 299 30.63 -34.05 -12.97
N GLY A 300 30.38 -35.34 -13.18
CA GLY A 300 31.24 -36.44 -12.74
C GLY A 300 32.65 -36.35 -13.33
N THR A 301 32.75 -36.14 -14.63
CA THR A 301 34.03 -35.99 -15.36
C THR A 301 34.80 -34.75 -14.89
N LEU A 302 34.14 -33.60 -14.75
CA LEU A 302 34.77 -32.37 -14.25
C LEU A 302 35.34 -32.58 -12.84
N ARG A 303 34.58 -33.24 -11.95
CA ARG A 303 35.06 -33.54 -10.60
C ARG A 303 36.19 -34.54 -10.56
N ALA A 304 36.17 -35.55 -11.44
CA ALA A 304 37.29 -36.48 -11.60
C ALA A 304 38.55 -35.79 -12.15
N SER A 305 38.36 -34.75 -12.97
CA SER A 305 39.44 -33.93 -13.54
C SER A 305 39.98 -32.85 -12.58
N GLY A 306 39.54 -32.83 -11.32
CA GLY A 306 40.06 -31.95 -10.29
C GLY A 306 39.25 -30.67 -10.01
N TYR A 307 38.11 -30.44 -10.67
CA TYR A 307 37.25 -29.29 -10.33
C TYR A 307 36.62 -29.45 -8.95
N THR A 308 36.66 -28.36 -8.18
CA THR A 308 36.10 -28.31 -6.84
C THR A 308 34.57 -28.19 -6.85
N LYS A 309 33.93 -28.60 -5.76
CA LYS A 309 32.48 -28.40 -5.57
C LYS A 309 32.10 -26.92 -5.66
N GLY A 310 32.94 -26.01 -5.13
CA GLY A 310 32.69 -24.57 -5.14
C GLY A 310 32.69 -23.97 -6.54
N GLU A 311 33.56 -24.45 -7.44
CA GLU A 311 33.58 -24.00 -8.84
C GLU A 311 32.31 -24.41 -9.57
N LEU A 312 31.81 -25.63 -9.31
CA LEU A 312 30.55 -26.11 -9.88
C LEU A 312 29.33 -25.37 -9.31
N VAL A 313 29.31 -25.11 -8.00
CA VAL A 313 28.25 -24.31 -7.35
C VAL A 313 28.18 -22.93 -8.00
N ARG A 314 29.32 -22.23 -8.16
CA ARG A 314 29.36 -20.90 -8.78
C ARG A 314 28.89 -20.92 -10.24
N HIS A 315 29.25 -21.95 -11.00
CA HIS A 315 28.79 -22.14 -12.37
C HIS A 315 27.25 -22.22 -12.46
N TYR A 316 26.65 -23.15 -11.71
CA TYR A 316 25.21 -23.38 -11.77
C TYR A 316 24.38 -22.29 -11.07
N LEU A 317 24.95 -21.52 -10.14
CA LEU A 317 24.29 -20.35 -9.54
C LEU A 317 24.30 -19.11 -10.43
N ALA A 318 25.24 -19.01 -11.38
CA ALA A 318 25.45 -17.78 -12.14
C ALA A 318 24.20 -17.34 -12.90
N ALA A 319 23.59 -18.24 -13.67
CA ALA A 319 22.42 -17.91 -14.49
C ALA A 319 21.22 -17.40 -13.64
N PRO A 320 20.76 -18.12 -12.61
CA PRO A 320 19.66 -17.64 -11.78
C PRO A 320 19.94 -16.30 -11.08
N VAL A 321 21.14 -16.12 -10.50
CA VAL A 321 21.51 -14.86 -9.83
C VAL A 321 21.56 -13.70 -10.80
N ILE A 322 22.14 -13.89 -11.99
CA ILE A 322 22.18 -12.85 -13.03
C ILE A 322 20.78 -12.49 -13.50
N VAL A 323 19.93 -13.49 -13.76
CA VAL A 323 18.55 -13.27 -14.20
C VAL A 323 17.76 -12.50 -13.15
N THR A 324 17.85 -12.89 -11.88
CA THR A 324 17.18 -12.16 -10.78
C THR A 324 17.70 -10.75 -10.62
N PHE A 325 19.02 -10.55 -10.65
CA PHE A 325 19.61 -9.22 -10.51
C PHE A 325 19.21 -8.28 -11.65
N VAL A 326 19.29 -8.74 -12.90
CA VAL A 326 18.87 -7.95 -14.07
C VAL A 326 17.36 -7.67 -14.03
N SER A 327 16.55 -8.66 -13.65
CA SER A 327 15.10 -8.47 -13.51
C SER A 327 14.76 -7.46 -12.42
N ALA A 328 15.48 -7.47 -11.29
CA ALA A 328 15.29 -6.53 -10.20
C ALA A 328 15.64 -5.10 -10.61
N ILE A 329 16.73 -4.91 -11.36
CA ILE A 329 17.11 -3.60 -11.90
C ILE A 329 16.02 -3.07 -12.84
N ILE A 330 15.63 -3.88 -13.84
CA ILE A 330 14.63 -3.46 -14.83
C ILE A 330 13.27 -3.23 -14.16
N GLY A 331 12.88 -4.11 -13.24
CA GLY A 331 11.66 -3.98 -12.45
C GLY A 331 11.67 -2.68 -11.65
N ASN A 332 12.74 -2.36 -10.92
CA ASN A 332 12.83 -1.09 -10.18
C ASN A 332 12.76 0.12 -11.09
N ILE A 333 13.44 0.12 -12.25
CA ILE A 333 13.33 1.21 -13.22
C ILE A 333 11.86 1.41 -13.61
N LEU A 334 11.16 0.34 -14.01
CA LEU A 334 9.74 0.41 -14.35
C LEU A 334 8.87 0.82 -13.15
N GLY A 335 9.24 0.42 -11.94
CA GLY A 335 8.59 0.80 -10.70
C GLY A 335 8.56 2.31 -10.52
N TYR A 336 9.74 2.93 -10.62
CA TYR A 336 9.92 4.37 -10.44
C TYR A 336 9.42 5.22 -11.62
N THR A 337 9.20 4.64 -12.80
CA THR A 337 8.76 5.40 -13.98
C THR A 337 7.30 5.17 -14.34
N VAL A 338 6.86 3.91 -14.46
CA VAL A 338 5.54 3.56 -15.00
C VAL A 338 4.58 3.14 -13.90
N PHE A 339 4.98 2.17 -13.08
CA PHE A 339 4.05 1.59 -12.10
C PHE A 339 3.68 2.56 -10.98
N LYS A 340 4.57 3.47 -10.57
CA LYS A 340 4.20 4.50 -9.58
C LYS A 340 3.01 5.35 -10.04
N GLU A 341 2.95 5.70 -11.33
CA GLU A 341 1.90 6.57 -11.87
C GLU A 341 0.54 5.84 -11.88
N LEU A 342 0.56 4.54 -12.19
CA LEU A 342 -0.63 3.69 -12.10
C LEU A 342 -1.17 3.63 -10.66
N ILE A 343 -0.30 3.41 -9.67
CA ILE A 343 -0.72 3.31 -8.26
C ILE A 343 -1.23 4.66 -7.75
N VAL A 344 -0.54 5.74 -8.09
CA VAL A 344 -0.97 7.11 -7.75
C VAL A 344 -2.34 7.41 -8.33
N TYR A 345 -2.57 7.06 -9.60
CA TYR A 345 -3.87 7.21 -10.24
C TYR A 345 -4.96 6.43 -9.50
N MET A 346 -4.67 5.19 -9.07
CA MET A 346 -5.62 4.40 -8.29
C MET A 346 -5.99 5.10 -6.98
N TYR A 347 -5.03 5.62 -6.21
CA TYR A 347 -5.33 6.31 -4.96
C TYR A 347 -6.09 7.62 -5.17
N TYR A 348 -5.68 8.48 -6.12
CA TYR A 348 -6.43 9.71 -6.42
C TYR A 348 -7.83 9.42 -6.98
N SER A 349 -8.03 8.30 -7.68
CA SER A 349 -9.37 7.94 -8.16
C SER A 349 -10.31 7.47 -7.06
N ASN A 350 -9.81 7.11 -5.88
CA ASN A 350 -10.61 6.58 -4.77
C ASN A 350 -10.66 7.52 -3.55
N TYR A 351 -9.66 8.38 -3.36
CA TYR A 351 -9.49 9.19 -2.15
C TYR A 351 -9.30 10.68 -2.47
N SER A 352 -9.76 11.55 -1.59
CA SER A 352 -9.57 13.00 -1.69
C SER A 352 -8.27 13.41 -1.00
N LEU A 353 -7.16 13.26 -1.74
CA LEU A 353 -5.81 13.47 -1.20
C LEU A 353 -5.22 14.80 -1.68
N PRO A 354 -4.30 15.42 -0.90
CA PRO A 354 -3.54 16.57 -1.37
C PRO A 354 -2.59 16.18 -2.49
N THR A 355 -2.07 17.17 -3.24
CA THR A 355 -1.01 16.93 -4.23
C THR A 355 0.24 16.34 -3.58
N TYR A 356 0.88 15.38 -4.24
CA TYR A 356 2.10 14.74 -3.77
C TYR A 356 3.32 15.06 -4.66
N VAL A 357 4.51 14.87 -4.10
CA VAL A 357 5.77 14.85 -4.84
C VAL A 357 6.41 13.48 -4.71
N THR A 358 6.98 12.96 -5.80
CA THR A 358 7.65 11.65 -5.74
C THR A 358 8.94 11.76 -4.95
N LEU A 359 9.03 11.00 -3.86
CA LEU A 359 10.22 10.89 -3.02
C LEU A 359 11.04 9.65 -3.39
N TRP A 360 12.34 9.71 -3.14
CA TRP A 360 13.21 8.55 -3.30
C TRP A 360 13.06 7.62 -2.09
N ASN A 361 12.66 6.38 -2.34
CA ASN A 361 12.42 5.38 -1.30
C ASN A 361 13.56 4.34 -1.24
N PRO A 362 14.56 4.49 -0.35
CA PRO A 362 15.62 3.50 -0.21
C PRO A 362 15.10 2.15 0.29
N ASP A 363 14.05 2.12 1.09
CA ASP A 363 13.45 0.90 1.62
C ASP A 363 12.79 0.07 0.52
N ALA A 364 12.12 0.72 -0.45
CA ALA A 364 11.59 0.09 -1.65
C ALA A 364 12.70 -0.64 -2.41
N PHE A 365 13.86 0.01 -2.58
CA PHE A 365 14.99 -0.59 -3.28
C PHE A 365 15.53 -1.82 -2.53
N ILE A 366 15.69 -1.72 -1.21
CA ILE A 366 16.18 -2.84 -0.38
C ILE A 366 15.20 -4.02 -0.44
N LYS A 367 13.91 -3.76 -0.23
CA LYS A 367 12.86 -4.79 -0.20
C LYS A 367 12.64 -5.45 -1.56
N THR A 368 12.79 -4.72 -2.65
CA THR A 368 12.50 -5.24 -4.01
C THR A 368 13.72 -5.72 -4.79
N THR A 369 14.93 -5.42 -4.31
CA THR A 369 16.18 -5.87 -4.95
C THR A 369 17.01 -6.76 -4.03
N ILE A 370 17.42 -6.25 -2.87
CA ILE A 370 18.40 -6.94 -2.01
C ILE A 370 17.78 -8.20 -1.44
N ILE A 371 16.60 -8.11 -0.82
CA ILE A 371 15.93 -9.26 -0.21
C ILE A 371 15.67 -10.35 -1.26
N PRO A 372 15.09 -10.05 -2.45
CA PRO A 372 14.90 -11.04 -3.50
C PRO A 372 16.17 -11.72 -3.99
N VAL A 373 17.23 -10.96 -4.24
CA VAL A 373 18.51 -11.51 -4.70
C VAL A 373 19.13 -12.42 -3.63
N VAL A 374 19.08 -12.03 -2.35
CA VAL A 374 19.61 -12.81 -1.23
C VAL A 374 18.80 -14.09 -1.04
N LEU A 375 17.47 -14.02 -0.99
CA LEU A 375 16.60 -15.20 -0.86
C LEU A 375 16.83 -16.18 -2.01
N MET A 376 16.87 -15.67 -3.24
CA MET A 376 17.16 -16.46 -4.43
C MET A 376 18.50 -17.19 -4.26
N PHE A 377 19.56 -16.43 -3.95
CA PHE A 377 20.90 -16.97 -3.77
C PHE A 377 20.95 -18.06 -2.71
N VAL A 378 20.39 -17.81 -1.52
CA VAL A 378 20.42 -18.75 -0.38
C VAL A 378 19.68 -20.05 -0.72
N ILE A 379 18.47 -19.97 -1.26
CA ILE A 379 17.66 -21.15 -1.60
C ILE A 379 18.39 -22.02 -2.63
N ASN A 380 18.89 -21.40 -3.69
CA ASN A 380 19.56 -22.11 -4.78
C ASN A 380 20.93 -22.66 -4.33
N LEU A 381 21.65 -21.94 -3.49
CA LEU A 381 22.92 -22.38 -2.90
C LEU A 381 22.71 -23.64 -2.05
N LEU A 382 21.70 -23.66 -1.17
CA LEU A 382 21.40 -24.81 -0.31
C LEU A 382 21.07 -26.05 -1.14
N VAL A 383 20.25 -25.92 -2.18
CA VAL A 383 19.88 -27.02 -3.07
C VAL A 383 21.09 -27.54 -3.85
N LEU A 384 21.92 -26.64 -4.40
CA LEU A 384 23.13 -27.01 -5.14
C LEU A 384 24.17 -27.69 -4.26
N ILE A 385 24.44 -27.16 -3.07
CA ILE A 385 25.36 -27.79 -2.11
C ILE A 385 24.87 -29.20 -1.80
N ARG A 386 23.57 -29.36 -1.52
CA ARG A 386 22.99 -30.67 -1.20
C ARG A 386 23.17 -31.68 -2.34
N MET A 387 22.96 -31.26 -3.59
CA MET A 387 23.17 -32.12 -4.76
C MET A 387 24.65 -32.44 -5.01
N LEU A 388 25.54 -31.46 -4.94
CA LEU A 388 26.96 -31.67 -5.23
C LEU A 388 27.71 -32.44 -4.12
N ARG A 389 27.01 -32.88 -3.07
CA ARG A 389 27.54 -33.83 -2.07
C ARG A 389 27.75 -35.25 -2.61
N HIS A 390 27.08 -35.66 -3.68
CA HIS A 390 27.29 -36.98 -4.31
C HIS A 390 28.74 -37.21 -4.73
N THR A 391 29.21 -38.45 -4.84
CA THR A 391 30.60 -38.74 -5.27
C THR A 391 30.75 -38.61 -6.79
N PRO A 392 31.97 -38.36 -7.32
CA PRO A 392 32.19 -38.33 -8.77
C PRO A 392 31.72 -39.62 -9.47
N LEU A 393 31.95 -40.78 -8.83
CA LEU A 393 31.48 -42.07 -9.33
C LEU A 393 29.94 -42.17 -9.39
N GLN A 394 29.22 -41.61 -8.41
CA GLN A 394 27.74 -41.56 -8.44
C GLN A 394 27.24 -40.70 -9.61
N PHE A 395 27.89 -39.56 -9.86
CA PHE A 395 27.60 -38.71 -11.01
C PHE A 395 27.88 -39.44 -12.34
N LEU A 396 29.01 -40.14 -12.46
CA LEU A 396 29.37 -40.96 -13.64
C LEU A 396 28.46 -42.18 -13.86
N ARG A 397 27.73 -42.64 -12.84
CA ARG A 397 26.75 -43.72 -12.95
C ARG A 397 25.31 -43.21 -13.07
N CYS A 398 25.11 -41.90 -13.07
CA CYS A 398 23.79 -41.26 -12.96
C CYS A 398 22.96 -41.74 -11.76
N ASP A 399 23.61 -42.23 -10.70
CA ASP A 399 22.96 -42.77 -9.49
C ASP A 399 22.87 -41.69 -8.40
N LEU A 400 22.07 -40.66 -8.69
CA LEU A 400 21.87 -39.50 -7.80
C LEU A 400 20.67 -39.68 -6.85
N LYS A 401 19.95 -40.80 -6.94
CA LYS A 401 18.85 -41.11 -6.01
C LYS A 401 19.42 -41.84 -4.79
N LYS A 402 19.11 -41.35 -3.58
CA LYS A 402 19.28 -42.17 -2.37
C LYS A 402 18.25 -43.28 -2.40
N ASN A 403 18.62 -44.46 -2.88
CA ASN A 403 17.87 -45.67 -2.56
C ASN A 403 17.98 -45.88 -1.05
N LYS A 404 16.92 -45.53 -0.30
CA LYS A 404 16.81 -46.01 1.09
C LYS A 404 16.90 -47.53 0.99
N ARG A 405 17.93 -48.15 1.58
CA ARG A 405 17.93 -49.59 1.81
C ARG A 405 16.69 -49.88 2.63
N LYS A 406 15.60 -50.33 1.98
CA LYS A 406 14.45 -50.89 2.70
C LYS A 406 15.04 -52.03 3.54
N LYS A 407 14.95 -51.95 4.87
CA LYS A 407 15.32 -53.09 5.72
C LYS A 407 14.52 -54.28 5.20
N ALA A 408 15.18 -55.43 4.98
CA ALA A 408 14.48 -56.64 4.57
C ALA A 408 13.39 -56.94 5.61
N MET A 409 12.12 -56.77 5.24
CA MET A 409 11.00 -57.07 6.12
C MET A 409 10.99 -58.58 6.38
N ARG A 410 10.95 -59.00 7.65
CA ARG A 410 10.74 -60.40 8.00
C ARG A 410 9.31 -60.76 7.56
N LEU A 411 9.20 -61.59 6.53
CA LEU A 411 7.91 -62.06 6.03
C LEU A 411 7.36 -63.13 6.99
N PRO A 412 6.05 -63.14 7.29
CA PRO A 412 5.41 -64.19 8.09
C PRO A 412 5.59 -65.57 7.43
N ARG A 413 5.55 -66.65 8.22
CA ARG A 413 5.73 -68.05 7.73
C ARG A 413 4.49 -68.57 6.99
N TRP A 414 4.11 -67.91 5.90
CA TRP A 414 3.02 -68.34 5.01
C TRP A 414 3.54 -69.13 3.80
N ASN A 415 2.61 -69.76 3.08
CA ASN A 415 2.91 -70.41 1.80
C ASN A 415 3.59 -69.43 0.83
N PHE A 416 4.49 -69.96 -0.01
CA PHE A 416 5.41 -69.18 -0.84
C PHE A 416 4.70 -68.10 -1.68
N LEU A 417 3.58 -68.43 -2.32
CA LEU A 417 2.81 -67.51 -3.16
C LEU A 417 2.29 -66.29 -2.39
N SER A 418 1.81 -66.48 -1.16
CA SER A 418 1.31 -65.38 -0.31
C SER A 418 2.44 -64.45 0.12
N ARG A 419 3.60 -65.01 0.49
CA ARG A 419 4.81 -64.25 0.83
C ARG A 419 5.36 -63.46 -0.37
N PHE A 420 5.32 -64.07 -1.55
CA PHE A 420 5.79 -63.45 -2.79
C PHE A 420 4.91 -62.26 -3.20
N ARG A 421 3.58 -62.43 -3.17
CA ARG A 421 2.63 -61.32 -3.43
C ARG A 421 2.83 -60.16 -2.46
N LEU A 422 3.03 -60.45 -1.17
CA LEU A 422 3.28 -59.43 -0.15
C LEU A 422 4.58 -58.64 -0.43
N ARG A 423 5.62 -59.28 -0.99
CA ARG A 423 6.90 -58.63 -1.35
C ARG A 423 6.83 -57.77 -2.62
N ILE A 424 5.85 -57.99 -3.50
CA ILE A 424 5.64 -57.15 -4.69
C ILE A 424 4.87 -55.88 -4.33
N ILE A 425 3.95 -55.97 -3.38
CA ILE A 425 3.08 -54.86 -2.95
C ILE A 425 3.82 -53.84 -2.05
N PHE A 426 4.80 -54.29 -1.25
CA PHE A 426 5.57 -53.47 -0.30
C PHE A 426 7.06 -53.40 -0.69
#